data_AF-A0A942S7W2-F1
#
_entry.id   AF-A0A942S7W2-F1
#
_cell.length_a   1.000
_cell.length_b   1.000
_cell.length_c   1.000
_cell.angle_alpha   90.00
_cell.angle_beta   90.00
_cell.angle_gamma   90.00
#
_symmetry.space_group_name_H-M   'P 1'
#
loop_
_entity.id
_entity.type
_entity.pdbx_description
1 polymer ?
#
loop_
_entity_poly.entity_id
_entity_poly.type
_entity_poly.pdbx_seq_one_letter_code
_entity_poly.pdbx_strand_id
1 'polypeptide(L)'
;MKEVVILIPDFDQDQNIEIDVRINGRTQTMQYRVELLDWEGNDVPPKEKVQVLRHKIDSYDKDWELVEIGSPAEKGITLMFRKKHI
;
A
#
# COMPACT_ATOMS: atom_id res chain seq x y z
N MET A 1 9.52 7.18 20.72
CA MET A 1 9.52 7.61 19.31
C MET A 1 8.75 8.92 19.24
N LYS A 2 9.12 9.90 18.40
CA LYS A 2 8.28 11.08 18.14
C LYS A 2 7.66 10.86 16.76
N GLU A 3 6.33 10.79 16.69
CA GLU A 3 5.61 10.49 15.45
C GLU A 3 4.50 11.52 15.21
N VAL A 4 4.23 11.78 13.94
CA VAL A 4 3.07 12.54 13.47
C VAL A 4 2.22 11.54 12.69
N VAL A 5 1.02 11.26 13.20
CA VAL A 5 0.08 10.30 12.58
C VAL A 5 -0.87 11.07 11.67
N ILE A 6 -0.92 10.67 10.40
CA ILE A 6 -1.84 11.21 9.41
C ILE A 6 -2.84 10.10 9.09
N LEU A 7 -4.10 10.32 9.44
CA LEU A 7 -5.18 9.41 9.05
C LEU A 7 -5.52 9.67 7.60
N ILE A 8 -5.39 8.64 6.78
CA ILE A 8 -5.80 8.67 5.38
C ILE A 8 -7.22 8.10 5.33
N PRO A 9 -8.19 8.80 4.72
CA PRO A 9 -9.55 8.28 4.61
C PRO A 9 -9.58 6.97 3.80
N ASP A 10 -10.48 6.07 4.18
CA ASP A 10 -10.73 4.84 3.42
C ASP A 10 -11.42 5.19 2.10
N PHE A 11 -10.85 4.71 1.00
CA PHE A 11 -11.43 4.87 -0.33
C PHE A 11 -11.64 3.50 -0.99
N ASP A 12 -12.73 3.36 -1.74
CA ASP A 12 -13.10 2.14 -2.47
C ASP A 12 -12.20 1.83 -3.69
N GLN A 13 -11.12 2.60 -3.92
CA GLN A 13 -10.30 2.55 -5.14
C GLN A 13 -8.82 2.83 -4.84
N ASP A 14 -7.95 2.45 -5.78
CA ASP A 14 -6.51 2.73 -5.74
C ASP A 14 -6.22 4.23 -5.53
N GLN A 15 -5.31 4.53 -4.61
CA GLN A 15 -4.94 5.90 -4.23
C GLN A 15 -3.43 6.12 -4.40
N ASN A 16 -3.08 7.30 -4.90
CA ASN A 16 -1.72 7.83 -4.81
C ASN A 16 -1.74 8.95 -3.76
N ILE A 17 -0.90 8.82 -2.74
CA ILE A 17 -0.77 9.80 -1.65
C ILE A 17 0.61 10.44 -1.75
N GLU A 18 0.67 11.76 -1.75
CA GLU A 18 1.90 12.53 -1.67
C GLU A 18 1.88 13.37 -0.39
N ILE A 19 2.97 13.28 0.39
CA ILE A 19 3.12 13.99 1.66
C ILE A 19 4.39 14.81 1.60
N ASP A 20 4.26 16.13 1.60
CA ASP A 20 5.36 17.07 1.75
C ASP A 20 5.53 17.47 3.20
N VAL A 21 6.62 17.01 3.83
CA VAL A 21 6.96 17.38 5.21
C VAL A 21 8.11 18.39 5.18
N ARG A 22 7.94 19.52 5.87
CA ARG A 22 8.98 20.54 6.02
C ARG A 22 9.48 20.59 7.47
N ILE A 23 10.77 20.28 7.67
CA ILE A 23 11.42 20.29 9.00
C ILE A 23 12.61 21.25 8.94
N ASN A 24 12.60 22.30 9.77
CA ASN A 24 13.67 23.31 9.83
C ASN A 24 14.07 23.87 8.46
N GLY A 25 13.09 24.12 7.60
CA GLY A 25 13.30 24.65 6.26
C GLY A 25 13.63 23.61 5.18
N ARG A 26 13.95 22.35 5.54
CA ARG A 26 14.19 21.26 4.59
C ARG A 26 12.89 20.52 4.28
N THR A 27 12.57 20.37 3.00
CA THR A 27 11.40 19.61 2.53
C THR A 27 11.80 18.18 2.22
N GLN A 28 10.98 17.24 2.66
CA GLN A 28 11.03 15.85 2.28
C GLN A 28 9.65 15.47 1.73
N THR A 29 9.60 15.11 0.45
CA THR A 29 8.41 14.56 -0.20
C THR A 29 8.42 13.06 0.01
N MET A 30 7.28 12.48 0.42
CA MET A 30 7.08 11.04 0.53
C MET A 30 5.91 10.65 -0.37
N GLN A 31 6.07 9.57 -1.14
CA GLN A 31 5.04 9.09 -2.05
C GLN A 31 4.59 7.69 -1.64
N TYR A 32 3.29 7.52 -1.47
CA TYR A 32 2.64 6.26 -1.12
C TYR A 32 1.59 5.89 -2.16
N ARG A 33 1.35 4.59 -2.29
CA ARG A 33 0.27 4.01 -3.07
C ARG A 33 -0.49 3.04 -2.19
N VAL A 34 -1.81 3.16 -2.21
CA VAL A 34 -2.70 2.16 -1.60
C VAL A 34 -3.45 1.51 -2.76
N GLU A 35 -3.31 0.20 -2.88
CA GLU A 35 -3.99 -0.60 -3.90
C GLU A 35 -4.89 -1.63 -3.25
N LEU A 36 -6.05 -1.89 -3.86
CA LEU A 36 -6.92 -3.00 -3.47
C LEU A 36 -6.57 -4.23 -4.31
N LEU A 37 -6.12 -5.30 -3.64
CA LEU A 37 -5.99 -6.61 -4.27
C LEU A 37 -7.31 -7.37 -4.12
N ASP A 38 -8.07 -7.44 -5.21
CA ASP A 38 -9.21 -8.34 -5.35
C ASP A 38 -8.70 -9.79 -5.52
N TRP A 39 -9.41 -10.73 -4.90
CA TRP A 39 -9.13 -12.16 -4.99
C TRP A 39 -9.70 -12.80 -6.26
N GLU A 40 -10.33 -12.04 -7.16
CA GLU A 40 -11.03 -12.53 -8.36
C GLU A 40 -12.19 -13.50 -8.01
N GLY A 41 -12.78 -13.36 -6.82
CA GLY A 41 -13.94 -14.14 -6.37
C GLY A 41 -13.86 -14.62 -4.91
N ASN A 42 -15.03 -14.85 -4.29
CA ASN A 42 -15.13 -15.24 -2.88
C ASN A 42 -14.67 -16.69 -2.58
N ASP A 43 -14.61 -17.55 -3.59
CA ASP A 43 -14.36 -19.00 -3.43
C ASP A 43 -12.90 -19.43 -3.64
N VAL A 44 -11.96 -18.49 -3.76
CA VAL A 44 -10.53 -18.83 -3.94
C VAL A 44 -9.96 -19.46 -2.66
N PRO A 45 -9.42 -20.69 -2.71
CA PRO A 45 -8.80 -21.33 -1.56
C PRO A 45 -7.68 -20.47 -0.94
N PRO A 46 -7.48 -20.50 0.40
CA PRO A 46 -6.47 -19.67 1.06
C PRO A 46 -5.05 -19.81 0.49
N LYS A 47 -4.68 -21.01 0.03
CA LYS A 47 -3.37 -21.28 -0.57
C LYS A 47 -3.17 -20.51 -1.88
N GLU A 48 -4.23 -20.36 -2.66
CA GLU A 48 -4.21 -19.64 -3.94
C GLU A 48 -4.17 -18.13 -3.69
N LYS A 49 -4.87 -17.63 -2.67
CA LYS A 49 -4.76 -16.23 -2.22
C LYS A 49 -3.32 -15.83 -1.89
N VAL A 50 -2.59 -16.66 -1.16
CA VAL A 50 -1.15 -16.40 -0.87
C VAL A 50 -0.31 -16.37 -2.15
N GLN A 51 -0.61 -17.21 -3.13
CA GLN A 51 0.10 -17.22 -4.41
C GLN A 51 -0.18 -15.96 -5.22
N VAL A 52 -1.44 -15.53 -5.31
CA VAL A 52 -1.83 -14.27 -5.98
C VAL A 52 -1.14 -13.08 -5.33
N LEU A 53 -1.17 -13.00 -4.00
CA LEU A 53 -0.50 -11.93 -3.26
C LEU A 53 1.02 -11.92 -3.52
N ARG A 54 1.68 -13.08 -3.45
CA ARG A 54 3.11 -13.19 -3.75
C ARG A 54 3.41 -12.73 -5.17
N HIS A 55 2.62 -13.17 -6.15
CA HIS A 55 2.80 -12.77 -7.53
C HIS A 55 2.63 -11.27 -7.72
N LYS A 56 1.59 -10.66 -7.11
CA LYS A 56 1.37 -9.21 -7.14
C LYS A 56 2.56 -8.43 -6.56
N ILE A 57 3.11 -8.87 -5.44
CA ILE A 57 4.27 -8.22 -4.79
C ILE A 57 5.54 -8.40 -5.63
N ASP A 58 5.83 -9.62 -6.10
CA ASP A 58 7.06 -9.93 -6.84
C ASP A 58 7.10 -9.26 -8.22
N SER A 59 5.93 -9.06 -8.84
CA SER A 59 5.77 -8.38 -10.14
C SER A 59 5.66 -6.86 -10.04
N TYR A 60 5.59 -6.32 -8.81
CA TYR A 60 5.38 -4.90 -8.59
C TYR A 60 6.61 -4.06 -9.00
N ASP A 61 6.39 -2.77 -9.22
CA ASP A 61 7.43 -1.81 -9.58
C ASP A 61 8.56 -1.80 -8.53
N LYS A 62 9.79 -2.00 -8.99
CA LYS A 62 10.98 -2.12 -8.13
C LYS A 62 11.36 -0.82 -7.44
N ASP A 63 10.87 0.32 -7.94
CA ASP A 63 11.04 1.62 -7.30
C ASP A 63 10.12 1.80 -6.09
N TRP A 64 9.22 0.84 -5.85
CA TRP A 64 8.30 0.82 -4.72
C TRP A 64 8.64 -0.30 -3.75
N GLU A 65 8.29 -0.10 -2.49
CA GLU A 65 8.49 -1.02 -1.38
C GLU A 65 7.15 -1.25 -0.70
N LEU A 66 6.76 -2.51 -0.50
CA LEU A 66 5.58 -2.85 0.31
C LEU A 66 5.86 -2.51 1.77
N VAL A 67 5.02 -1.65 2.36
CA VAL A 67 5.16 -1.21 3.77
C VAL A 67 4.06 -1.76 4.67
N GLU A 68 2.87 -2.04 4.13
CA GLU A 68 1.75 -2.57 4.91
C GLU A 68 0.87 -3.49 4.06
N ILE A 69 0.35 -4.55 4.68
CA ILE A 69 -0.75 -5.36 4.18
C ILE A 69 -1.91 -5.16 5.15
N GLY A 70 -2.98 -4.54 4.67
CA GLY A 70 -4.16 -4.26 5.49
C GLY A 70 -4.98 -5.51 5.80
N SER A 71 -5.98 -5.32 6.66
CA SER A 71 -6.90 -6.41 7.02
C SER A 71 -7.78 -6.81 5.82
N PRO A 72 -8.16 -8.10 5.70
CA PRO A 72 -9.14 -8.54 4.71
C PRO A 72 -10.47 -7.81 4.87
N ALA A 73 -10.96 -7.27 3.76
CA ALA A 73 -12.28 -6.70 3.59
C ALA A 73 -13.12 -7.56 2.63
N GLU A 74 -14.41 -7.26 2.48
CA GLU A 74 -15.30 -8.01 1.58
C GLU A 74 -14.80 -8.07 0.14
N LYS A 75 -14.13 -7.01 -0.32
CA LYS A 75 -13.67 -6.86 -1.72
C LYS A 75 -12.21 -7.28 -1.94
N GLY A 76 -11.45 -7.65 -0.91
CA GLY A 76 -10.02 -7.91 -1.06
C GLY A 76 -9.17 -7.59 0.16
N ILE A 77 -7.87 -7.41 -0.05
CA ILE A 77 -6.93 -6.85 0.95
C ILE A 77 -6.29 -5.59 0.38
N THR A 78 -6.00 -4.62 1.25
CA THR A 78 -5.25 -3.43 0.84
C THR A 78 -3.75 -3.68 0.95
N LEU A 79 -3.01 -3.14 -0.02
CA LEU A 79 -1.55 -3.15 -0.03
C LEU A 79 -1.07 -1.70 -0.06
N MET A 80 -0.24 -1.33 0.90
CA MET A 80 0.39 -0.02 0.92
C MET A 80 1.84 -0.15 0.45
N PHE A 81 2.19 0.64 -0.56
CA PHE A 81 3.53 0.76 -1.08
C PHE A 81 4.07 2.17 -0.83
N ARG A 82 5.36 2.27 -0.56
CA ARG A 82 6.10 3.53 -0.48
C ARG A 82 7.13 3.59 -1.59
N LYS A 83 7.26 4.72 -2.26
CA LYS A 83 8.34 4.92 -3.24
C LYS A 83 9.68 4.99 -2.52
N LYS A 84 10.67 4.27 -3.03
CA LYS A 84 12.04 4.31 -2.54
C LYS A 84 12.64 5.68 -2.85
N HIS A 85 13.22 6.31 -1.84
CA HIS A 85 14.09 7.46 -2.06
C HIS A 85 15.50 6.92 -2.28
N ILE A 86 16.01 7.08 -3.51
CA ILE A 86 17.41 6.83 -3.87
C ILE A 86 18.24 8.06 -3.46
#